data_AF-A0A8X6NC03-F1
#
_entry.id   AF-A0A8X6NC03-F1
#
_cell.length_a   1.000
_cell.length_b   1.000
_cell.length_c   1.000
_cell.angle_alpha   90.00
_cell.angle_beta   90.00
_cell.angle_gamma   90.00
#
_symmetry.space_group_name_H-M   'P 1'
#
loop_
_entity.id
_entity.type
_entity.pdbx_description
1 polymer ?
#
loop_
_entity_poly.entity_id
_entity_poly.type
_entity_poly.pdbx_seq_one_letter_code
_entity_poly.pdbx_strand_id
1 'polypeptide(L)'
;MFIGNQSSNKVERAISEIRRGRPIVIYDKSNYLLFAAAEALERDLFNQYKLISSNVYVTLTSSKEDCIRELQCSKTIDECAIALLKFSELLPYALVADMTFENNHEMRNWCEKNDVIALDRSFINNFQENQDVYEVCKTSLFLKQTQEVNIISYRTESGGREHHAIIIGNPDKDGETLVRIHSSCYTGDLLDSLSCDCRSQLHQAIQMIADSGSGIILYLMQDGRGIGLTNKLRAYSVQRGHNLDTVDANRILGFEDDERSFAVAAKMLKKLNINKIQLLTNNDRKLSELESSGIGVTKCLPLIVERNKYNDSYMETKFDSRIKTFVYSPNEVFTVVFSQGYYSYIEFAEGEKVKNIAVGDASSWKINPYDNKLLIMPFEVSSRTNMIITTTKKRNYIFDLISRPNYDKYPDTDAKKVDHDYSAEKDISYVVRFYYPQEEGEFDVDLDEVSLPTQMQYTTDKPEKIIQENDTKYNYTYIDEGGNADIVPIELFDDGYLTYLKFRNNNKIPQIFVEEEDKPCKRLLFDDYVIIKGVHKKLFMRYEDGEVEIINRSL
;
A
#
# COMPACT_ATOMS: atom_id res chain seq x y z
N MET A 1 -6.64 -40.67 25.23
CA MET A 1 -6.80 -39.93 23.95
C MET A 1 -6.06 -38.59 24.10
N PHE A 2 -4.73 -38.60 24.05
CA PHE A 2 -3.87 -37.44 24.40
C PHE A 2 -3.07 -36.87 23.21
N ILE A 3 -3.20 -37.45 22.01
CA ILE A 3 -2.27 -37.25 20.90
C ILE A 3 -3.05 -36.81 19.66
N GLY A 4 -3.62 -35.60 19.72
CA GLY A 4 -4.38 -35.02 18.61
C GLY A 4 -3.62 -33.95 17.81
N ASN A 5 -2.58 -33.32 18.37
CA ASN A 5 -2.00 -32.10 17.82
C ASN A 5 -0.46 -32.09 17.82
N GLN A 6 0.19 -33.20 17.43
CA GLN A 6 1.66 -33.28 17.46
C GLN A 6 2.35 -32.48 16.34
N SER A 7 1.66 -32.13 15.26
CA SER A 7 2.23 -31.40 14.12
C SER A 7 2.43 -29.92 14.45
N SER A 8 1.40 -29.22 14.92
CA SER A 8 1.44 -27.80 15.33
C SER A 8 2.48 -27.53 16.42
N ASN A 9 2.50 -28.37 17.46
CA ASN A 9 3.47 -28.28 18.54
C ASN A 9 4.93 -28.42 18.06
N LYS A 10 5.18 -29.16 16.97
CA LYS A 10 6.54 -29.28 16.40
C LYS A 10 6.95 -28.04 15.63
N VAL A 11 6.02 -27.41 14.90
CA VAL A 11 6.31 -26.16 14.17
C VAL A 11 6.57 -25.01 15.15
N GLU A 12 5.76 -24.87 16.19
CA GLU A 12 5.99 -23.86 17.25
C GLU A 12 7.33 -24.06 17.98
N ARG A 13 7.67 -25.31 18.30
CA ARG A 13 8.98 -25.63 18.89
C ARG A 13 10.11 -25.28 17.92
N ALA A 14 9.96 -25.60 16.63
CA ALA A 14 10.92 -25.24 15.60
C ALA A 14 11.10 -23.71 15.51
N ILE A 15 10.02 -22.94 15.46
CA ILE A 15 10.05 -21.45 15.48
C ILE A 15 10.84 -20.94 16.69
N SER A 16 10.62 -21.52 17.87
CA SER A 16 11.35 -21.13 19.08
C SER A 16 12.86 -21.45 18.99
N GLU A 17 13.26 -22.57 18.40
CA GLU A 17 14.68 -22.92 18.23
C GLU A 17 15.35 -22.01 17.20
N ILE A 18 14.69 -21.74 16.08
CA ILE A 18 15.18 -20.85 15.02
C ILE A 18 15.43 -19.45 15.57
N ARG A 19 14.49 -18.91 16.38
CA ARG A 19 14.65 -17.60 17.06
C ARG A 19 15.84 -17.54 18.01
N ARG A 20 16.29 -18.70 18.53
CA ARG A 20 17.48 -18.82 19.37
C ARG A 20 18.76 -19.06 18.56
N GLY A 21 18.68 -19.04 17.23
CA GLY A 21 19.80 -19.33 16.33
C GLY A 21 20.16 -20.82 16.25
N ARG A 22 19.31 -21.72 16.77
CA ARG A 22 19.58 -23.16 16.71
C ARG A 22 19.14 -23.72 15.36
N PRO A 23 19.97 -24.56 14.73
CA PRO A 23 19.63 -25.16 13.45
C PRO A 23 18.55 -26.22 13.61
N ILE A 24 17.77 -26.45 12.57
CA ILE A 24 16.84 -27.57 12.50
C ILE A 24 16.94 -28.27 11.14
N VAL A 25 16.46 -29.51 11.06
CA VAL A 25 16.39 -30.29 9.82
C VAL A 25 14.97 -30.21 9.26
N ILE A 26 14.82 -29.79 8.00
CA ILE A 26 13.60 -30.00 7.22
C ILE A 26 13.79 -31.22 6.34
N TYR A 27 12.77 -32.06 6.20
CA TYR A 27 12.84 -33.18 5.30
C TYR A 27 11.55 -33.42 4.50
N ASP A 28 11.72 -33.96 3.29
CA ASP A 28 10.66 -34.38 2.39
C ASP A 28 11.07 -35.71 1.74
N LYS A 29 10.41 -36.80 2.14
CA LYS A 29 10.72 -38.18 1.76
C LYS A 29 12.17 -38.55 2.05
N SER A 30 13.07 -38.35 1.10
CA SER A 30 14.50 -38.68 1.14
C SER A 30 15.43 -37.47 0.98
N ASN A 31 14.86 -36.26 0.92
CA ASN A 31 15.63 -35.01 0.88
C ASN A 31 15.70 -34.44 2.29
N TYR A 32 16.90 -34.06 2.74
CA TYR A 32 17.16 -33.57 4.09
C TYR A 32 17.96 -32.28 4.00
N LEU A 33 17.47 -31.24 4.67
CA LEU A 33 18.08 -29.92 4.67
C LEU A 33 18.32 -29.46 6.10
N LEU A 34 19.58 -29.26 6.47
CA LEU A 34 19.91 -28.58 7.72
C LEU A 34 19.86 -27.07 7.47
N PHE A 35 19.04 -26.34 8.22
CA PHE A 35 18.92 -24.90 8.06
C PHE A 35 19.07 -24.14 9.38
N ALA A 36 19.65 -22.95 9.28
CA ALA A 36 19.71 -21.97 10.36
C ALA A 36 19.37 -20.58 9.82
N ALA A 37 18.78 -19.73 10.66
CA ALA A 37 18.56 -18.33 10.34
C ALA A 37 19.91 -17.62 10.14
N ALA A 38 20.13 -17.02 8.97
CA ALA A 38 21.39 -16.33 8.69
C ALA A 38 21.61 -15.13 9.63
N GLU A 39 20.52 -14.49 10.07
CA GLU A 39 20.54 -13.38 11.02
C GLU A 39 21.10 -13.76 12.39
N ALA A 40 20.89 -15.01 12.81
CA ALA A 40 21.32 -15.52 14.12
C ALA A 40 22.60 -16.37 14.03
N LEU A 41 23.29 -16.34 12.89
CA LEU A 41 24.40 -17.23 12.62
C LEU A 41 25.70 -16.74 13.26
N GLU A 42 26.24 -17.54 14.17
CA GLU A 42 27.57 -17.33 14.73
C GLU A 42 28.66 -17.97 13.85
N ARG A 43 29.89 -17.44 13.92
CA ARG A 43 31.01 -17.91 13.09
C ARG A 43 31.34 -19.39 13.32
N ASP A 44 31.21 -19.85 14.55
CA ASP A 44 31.47 -21.25 14.91
C ASP A 44 30.42 -22.19 14.32
N LEU A 45 29.16 -21.76 14.25
CA LEU A 45 28.08 -22.51 13.61
C LEU A 45 28.31 -22.66 12.10
N PHE A 46 28.78 -21.61 11.42
CA PHE A 46 29.13 -21.69 9.99
C PHE A 46 30.21 -22.76 9.69
N ASN A 47 31.23 -22.85 10.55
CA ASN A 47 32.29 -23.84 10.38
C ASN A 47 31.78 -25.28 10.56
N GLN A 48 30.81 -25.49 11.46
CA GLN A 48 30.17 -26.80 11.65
C GLN A 48 29.41 -27.24 10.40
N TYR A 49 28.74 -26.33 9.69
CA TYR A 49 28.02 -26.66 8.45
C TYR A 49 28.96 -27.22 7.37
N LYS A 50 30.17 -26.65 7.25
CA LYS A 50 31.20 -27.15 6.31
C LYS A 50 31.75 -28.54 6.66
N LEU A 51 31.64 -28.94 7.93
CA LEU A 51 32.01 -30.29 8.36
C LEU A 51 30.90 -31.30 8.04
N ILE A 52 29.64 -30.84 7.95
CA ILE A 52 28.45 -31.67 7.71
C ILE A 52 28.22 -31.87 6.21
N SER A 53 28.41 -30.83 5.40
CA SER A 53 28.16 -30.89 3.96
C SER A 53 29.19 -30.08 3.18
N SER A 54 29.54 -30.58 1.99
CA SER A 54 30.28 -29.81 1.00
C SER A 54 29.40 -28.79 0.28
N ASN A 55 28.07 -28.99 0.33
CA ASN A 55 27.08 -28.18 -0.37
C ASN A 55 26.38 -27.26 0.64
N VAL A 56 27.09 -26.22 1.06
CA VAL A 56 26.57 -25.17 1.94
C VAL A 56 26.26 -23.94 1.09
N TYR A 57 25.02 -23.46 1.14
CA TYR A 57 24.56 -22.31 0.38
C TYR A 57 23.63 -21.43 1.21
N VAL A 58 23.26 -20.27 0.68
CA VAL A 58 22.28 -19.38 1.29
C VAL A 58 21.02 -19.43 0.43
N THR A 59 19.87 -19.70 1.06
CA THR A 59 18.57 -19.56 0.43
C THR A 59 17.93 -18.23 0.80
N LEU A 60 17.25 -17.63 -0.16
CA LEU A 60 16.68 -16.28 -0.12
C LEU A 60 15.27 -16.30 -0.75
N THR A 61 14.55 -15.20 -0.61
CA THR A 61 13.30 -14.98 -1.37
C THR A 61 13.60 -14.65 -2.84
N SER A 62 12.63 -14.92 -3.71
CA SER A 62 12.69 -14.53 -5.14
C SER A 62 12.90 -13.03 -5.32
N SER A 63 12.28 -12.20 -4.47
CA SER A 63 12.49 -10.74 -4.44
C SER A 63 13.95 -10.31 -4.22
N LYS A 64 14.80 -11.21 -3.70
CA LYS A 64 16.25 -11.00 -3.50
C LYS A 64 17.12 -11.68 -4.54
N GLU A 65 16.60 -12.65 -5.27
CA GLU A 65 17.34 -13.40 -6.29
C GLU A 65 17.80 -12.46 -7.41
N ASP A 66 16.94 -11.53 -7.84
CA ASP A 66 17.28 -10.51 -8.85
C ASP A 66 18.41 -9.57 -8.40
N CYS A 67 18.53 -9.33 -7.09
CA CYS A 67 19.58 -8.50 -6.52
C CYS A 67 20.93 -9.23 -6.36
N ILE A 68 20.95 -10.56 -6.35
CA ILE A 68 22.15 -11.36 -6.06
C ILE A 68 22.31 -12.45 -7.13
N ARG A 69 23.02 -12.10 -8.21
CA ARG A 69 23.22 -12.94 -9.41
C ARG A 69 24.02 -14.25 -9.20
N GLU A 70 24.56 -14.51 -8.01
CA GLU A 70 25.52 -15.60 -7.75
C GLU A 70 24.98 -16.74 -6.87
N LEU A 71 23.77 -16.64 -6.32
CA LEU A 71 23.23 -17.67 -5.43
C LEU A 71 22.29 -18.61 -6.20
N GLN A 72 22.57 -19.93 -6.14
CA GLN A 72 21.67 -20.95 -6.67
C GLN A 72 20.43 -21.04 -5.79
N CYS A 73 19.25 -20.81 -6.38
CA CYS A 73 17.96 -20.89 -5.70
C CYS A 73 17.09 -22.04 -6.23
N SER A 74 16.27 -22.57 -5.34
CA SER A 74 15.09 -23.43 -5.56
C SER A 74 15.27 -24.96 -5.65
N LYS A 75 15.19 -25.61 -4.49
CA LYS A 75 14.43 -26.85 -4.27
C LYS A 75 13.15 -26.51 -3.50
N THR A 76 12.08 -27.31 -3.66
CA THR A 76 10.81 -27.13 -2.92
C THR A 76 10.97 -27.07 -1.40
N ILE A 77 12.00 -27.70 -0.84
CA ILE A 77 12.27 -27.69 0.60
C ILE A 77 12.85 -26.36 1.11
N ASP A 78 13.47 -25.58 0.23
CA ASP A 78 14.06 -24.28 0.57
C ASP A 78 12.96 -23.24 0.86
N GLU A 79 11.84 -23.30 0.13
CA GLU A 79 10.65 -22.47 0.36
C GLU A 79 10.11 -22.66 1.78
N CYS A 80 10.18 -23.89 2.31
CA CYS A 80 9.76 -24.18 3.68
C CYS A 80 10.70 -23.54 4.72
N ALA A 81 11.99 -23.44 4.44
CA ALA A 81 12.94 -22.74 5.31
C ALA A 81 12.62 -21.25 5.36
N ILE A 82 12.36 -20.64 4.21
CA ILE A 82 11.93 -19.24 4.11
C ILE A 82 10.61 -19.01 4.87
N ALA A 83 9.62 -19.87 4.69
CA ALA A 83 8.34 -19.77 5.39
C ALA A 83 8.53 -19.83 6.92
N LEU A 84 9.37 -20.74 7.42
CA LEU A 84 9.66 -20.84 8.86
C LEU A 84 10.37 -19.59 9.41
N LEU A 85 11.26 -18.96 8.63
CA LEU A 85 11.88 -17.69 9.02
C LEU A 85 10.84 -16.57 9.11
N LYS A 86 9.91 -16.48 8.15
CA LYS A 86 8.80 -15.52 8.18
C LYS A 86 7.89 -15.76 9.38
N PHE A 87 7.51 -17.00 9.69
CA PHE A 87 6.75 -17.33 10.90
C PHE A 87 7.52 -17.01 12.19
N SER A 88 8.84 -17.11 12.14
CA SER A 88 9.73 -16.73 13.24
C SER A 88 9.93 -15.21 13.35
N GLU A 89 9.40 -14.42 12.42
CA GLU A 89 9.60 -12.96 12.33
C GLU A 89 11.08 -12.56 12.22
N LEU A 90 11.88 -13.40 11.57
CA LEU A 90 13.28 -13.12 11.25
C LEU A 90 13.41 -12.68 9.79
N LEU A 91 14.59 -12.16 9.43
CA LEU A 91 14.90 -11.92 8.02
C LEU A 91 14.83 -13.25 7.22
N PRO A 92 14.23 -13.24 6.02
CA PRO A 92 13.97 -14.44 5.23
C PRO A 92 15.20 -14.87 4.43
N TYR A 93 16.33 -15.08 5.13
CA TYR A 93 17.57 -15.64 4.59
C TYR A 93 18.05 -16.76 5.50
N ALA A 94 18.29 -17.94 4.93
CA ALA A 94 18.78 -19.09 5.68
C ALA A 94 20.14 -19.55 5.15
N LEU A 95 21.03 -19.93 6.06
CA LEU A 95 22.15 -20.79 5.72
C LEU A 95 21.65 -22.22 5.70
N VAL A 96 21.91 -22.92 4.60
CA VAL A 96 21.40 -24.25 4.35
C VAL A 96 22.53 -25.19 3.94
N ALA A 97 22.42 -26.44 4.36
CA ALA A 97 23.31 -27.53 3.98
C ALA A 97 22.50 -28.76 3.61
N ASP A 98 22.76 -29.30 2.41
CA ASP A 98 22.21 -30.58 2.00
C ASP A 98 22.76 -31.69 2.92
N MET A 99 21.87 -32.49 3.50
CA MET A 99 22.23 -33.66 4.29
C MET A 99 21.88 -34.95 3.56
N THR A 100 22.66 -36.01 3.81
CA THR A 100 22.40 -37.34 3.27
C THR A 100 22.26 -38.33 4.41
N PHE A 101 21.18 -39.11 4.36
CA PHE A 101 20.91 -40.23 5.26
C PHE A 101 20.36 -41.39 4.44
N GLU A 102 20.56 -42.62 4.89
CA GLU A 102 20.00 -43.83 4.26
C GLU A 102 18.48 -43.85 4.35
N ASN A 103 17.92 -43.34 5.45
CA ASN A 103 16.48 -43.30 5.70
C ASN A 103 16.12 -42.31 6.83
N ASN A 104 14.82 -42.07 6.99
CA ASN A 104 14.28 -41.18 8.02
C ASN A 104 14.58 -41.62 9.46
N HIS A 105 14.86 -42.90 9.72
CA HIS A 105 15.22 -43.39 11.05
C HIS A 105 16.65 -42.98 11.43
N GLU A 106 17.60 -43.11 10.49
CA GLU A 106 18.96 -42.60 10.69
C GLU A 106 18.98 -41.08 10.93
N MET A 107 18.24 -40.33 10.10
CA MET A 107 18.10 -38.87 10.28
C MET A 107 17.57 -38.50 11.67
N ARG A 108 16.55 -39.21 12.16
CA ARG A 108 15.98 -38.96 13.49
C ARG A 108 16.98 -39.27 14.61
N ASN A 109 17.71 -40.38 14.50
CA ASN A 109 18.77 -40.72 15.47
C ASN A 109 19.88 -39.66 15.50
N TRP A 110 20.27 -39.15 14.32
CA TRP A 110 21.23 -38.05 14.23
C TRP A 110 20.69 -36.78 14.90
N CYS A 111 19.42 -36.44 14.62
CA CYS A 111 18.76 -35.28 15.23
C CYS A 111 18.69 -35.40 16.76
N GLU A 112 18.30 -36.55 17.30
CA GLU A 112 18.25 -36.79 18.74
C GLU A 112 19.64 -36.71 19.40
N LYS A 113 20.66 -37.31 18.78
CA LYS A 113 22.04 -37.28 19.28
C LYS A 113 22.61 -35.86 19.36
N ASN A 114 22.22 -35.00 18.42
CA ASN A 114 22.73 -33.63 18.30
C ASN A 114 21.77 -32.58 18.89
N ASP A 115 20.66 -32.99 19.51
CA ASP A 115 19.58 -32.11 19.99
C ASP A 115 19.10 -31.10 18.93
N VAL A 116 18.87 -31.61 17.72
CA VAL A 116 18.36 -30.88 16.55
C VAL A 116 16.93 -31.33 16.29
N ILE A 117 16.03 -30.40 15.98
CA ILE A 117 14.64 -30.74 15.64
C ILE A 117 14.57 -31.17 14.18
N ALA A 118 13.82 -32.24 13.89
CA ALA A 118 13.45 -32.62 12.54
C ALA A 118 11.98 -32.28 12.26
N LEU A 119 11.72 -31.59 11.15
CA LEU A 119 10.39 -31.15 10.74
C LEU A 119 10.07 -31.63 9.33
N ASP A 120 8.93 -32.31 9.20
CA ASP A 120 8.42 -32.77 7.92
C ASP A 120 7.83 -31.58 7.14
N ARG A 121 8.11 -31.49 5.83
CA ARG A 121 7.53 -30.46 4.94
C ARG A 121 6.01 -30.35 5.09
N SER A 122 5.31 -31.48 5.23
CA SER A 122 3.83 -31.47 5.33
C SER A 122 3.31 -30.73 6.55
N PHE A 123 4.07 -30.69 7.66
CA PHE A 123 3.67 -29.95 8.85
C PHE A 123 3.79 -28.44 8.66
N ILE A 124 4.77 -27.99 7.88
CA ILE A 124 4.98 -26.57 7.57
C ILE A 124 3.86 -26.07 6.65
N ASN A 125 3.54 -26.83 5.60
CA ASN A 125 2.44 -26.49 4.70
C ASN A 125 1.09 -26.47 5.43
N ASN A 126 0.83 -27.47 6.28
CA ASN A 126 -0.39 -27.48 7.09
C ASN A 126 -0.46 -26.28 8.04
N PHE A 127 0.66 -25.90 8.68
CA PHE A 127 0.71 -24.71 9.54
C PHE A 127 0.38 -23.43 8.77
N GLN A 128 0.80 -23.32 7.50
CA GLN A 128 0.49 -22.19 6.64
C GLN A 128 -0.97 -22.15 6.18
N GLU A 129 -1.53 -23.30 5.80
CA GLU A 129 -2.89 -23.43 5.25
C GLU A 129 -3.98 -23.45 6.34
N ASN A 130 -3.70 -24.08 7.48
CA ASN A 130 -4.66 -24.24 8.56
C ASN A 130 -4.72 -23.00 9.44
N GLN A 131 -5.66 -22.11 9.09
CA GLN A 131 -5.99 -20.91 9.86
C GLN A 131 -7.30 -21.05 10.64
N ASP A 132 -7.77 -22.27 10.93
CA ASP A 132 -8.93 -22.45 11.79
C ASP A 132 -8.63 -21.93 13.20
N VAL A 133 -9.66 -21.34 13.82
CA VAL A 133 -9.54 -20.70 15.13
C VAL A 133 -10.52 -21.29 16.14
N TYR A 134 -10.14 -21.24 17.41
CA TYR A 134 -11.00 -21.56 18.54
C TYR A 134 -11.01 -20.41 19.55
N GLU A 135 -12.12 -20.27 20.26
CA GLU A 135 -12.27 -19.29 21.34
C GLU A 135 -11.44 -19.74 22.56
N VAL A 136 -10.57 -18.85 23.04
CA VAL A 136 -9.74 -19.05 24.24
C VAL A 136 -10.45 -18.54 25.48
N CYS A 137 -10.98 -17.31 25.41
CA CYS A 137 -11.71 -16.68 26.50
C CYS A 137 -12.59 -15.54 25.99
N LYS A 138 -13.58 -15.17 26.81
CA LYS A 138 -14.47 -14.03 26.57
C LYS A 138 -14.66 -13.22 27.85
N THR A 139 -14.75 -11.90 27.72
CA THR A 139 -15.09 -11.00 28.82
C THR A 139 -15.75 -9.70 28.33
N SER A 140 -16.32 -8.93 29.23
CA SER A 140 -16.84 -7.59 28.96
C SER A 140 -15.86 -6.52 29.45
N LEU A 141 -15.64 -5.48 28.65
CA LEU A 141 -14.87 -4.30 29.02
C LEU A 141 -15.66 -3.00 28.71
N PHE A 142 -15.14 -1.86 29.16
CA PHE A 142 -15.70 -0.55 28.85
C PHE A 142 -14.70 0.25 28.02
N LEU A 143 -15.17 0.85 26.92
CA LEU A 143 -14.35 1.73 26.10
C LEU A 143 -14.70 3.20 26.37
N LYS A 144 -13.84 4.13 25.93
CA LYS A 144 -14.11 5.56 26.11
C LYS A 144 -15.20 6.06 25.14
N GLN A 145 -15.22 5.50 23.94
CA GLN A 145 -16.11 5.89 22.82
C GLN A 145 -17.48 5.24 22.91
N THR A 146 -17.61 4.13 23.63
CA THR A 146 -18.82 3.33 23.74
C THR A 146 -18.83 2.62 25.08
N GLN A 147 -20.00 2.25 25.61
CA GLN A 147 -20.14 1.66 26.94
C GLN A 147 -19.54 0.24 27.00
N GLU A 148 -20.32 -0.76 27.42
CA GLU A 148 -19.86 -2.13 27.54
C GLU A 148 -19.65 -2.76 26.16
N VAL A 149 -18.51 -3.42 25.98
CA VAL A 149 -18.16 -4.21 24.79
C VAL A 149 -17.78 -5.62 25.22
N ASN A 150 -18.07 -6.61 24.38
CA ASN A 150 -17.61 -7.97 24.59
C ASN A 150 -16.30 -8.19 23.83
N ILE A 151 -15.27 -8.69 24.48
CA ILE A 151 -14.02 -9.12 23.83
C ILE A 151 -13.93 -10.63 23.86
N ILE A 152 -13.67 -11.22 22.70
CA ILE A 152 -13.38 -12.65 22.54
C ILE A 152 -11.95 -12.79 22.03
N SER A 153 -11.13 -13.57 22.72
CA SER A 153 -9.81 -13.98 22.24
C SER A 153 -9.94 -15.29 21.47
N TYR A 154 -9.40 -15.30 20.25
CA TYR A 154 -9.29 -16.44 19.37
C TYR A 154 -7.83 -16.84 19.20
N ARG A 155 -7.56 -18.14 19.20
CA ARG A 155 -6.25 -18.69 18.83
C ARG A 155 -6.40 -19.62 17.65
N THR A 156 -5.45 -19.57 16.74
CA THR A 156 -5.32 -20.50 15.62
C THR A 156 -4.98 -21.90 16.13
N GLU A 157 -5.59 -22.93 15.52
CA GLU A 157 -5.37 -24.34 15.89
C GLU A 157 -3.93 -24.81 15.61
N SER A 158 -3.31 -24.21 14.59
CA SER A 158 -1.90 -24.40 14.24
C SER A 158 -0.93 -23.84 15.27
N GLY A 159 -1.38 -22.99 16.21
CA GLY A 159 -0.52 -22.22 17.11
C GLY A 159 -0.36 -20.78 16.65
N GLY A 160 0.47 -20.00 17.33
CA GLY A 160 0.79 -18.63 16.95
C GLY A 160 0.07 -17.56 17.77
N ARG A 161 -0.12 -16.40 17.16
CA ARG A 161 -0.63 -15.20 17.83
C ARG A 161 -2.14 -15.29 18.04
N GLU A 162 -2.60 -14.79 19.17
CA GLU A 162 -4.03 -14.64 19.42
C GLU A 162 -4.60 -13.46 18.62
N HIS A 163 -5.88 -13.50 18.32
CA HIS A 163 -6.61 -12.43 17.65
C HIS A 163 -7.86 -12.11 18.44
N HIS A 164 -8.36 -10.88 18.34
CA HIS A 164 -9.44 -10.45 19.21
C HIS A 164 -10.64 -9.97 18.39
N ALA A 165 -11.83 -10.39 18.79
CA ALA A 165 -13.08 -9.79 18.32
C ALA A 165 -13.60 -8.86 19.42
N ILE A 166 -13.76 -7.59 19.09
CA ILE A 166 -14.41 -6.59 19.95
C ILE A 166 -15.82 -6.41 19.40
N ILE A 167 -16.81 -6.84 20.16
CA ILE A 167 -18.22 -6.84 19.79
C ILE A 167 -18.91 -5.71 20.54
N ILE A 168 -19.50 -4.80 19.80
CA ILE A 168 -20.26 -3.66 20.31
C ILE A 168 -21.74 -3.96 20.08
N GLY A 169 -22.56 -3.78 21.11
CA GLY A 169 -23.99 -4.08 21.05
C GLY A 169 -24.29 -5.56 20.80
N ASN A 170 -25.39 -5.84 20.09
CA ASN A 170 -25.81 -7.18 19.71
C ASN A 170 -25.92 -7.30 18.18
N PRO A 171 -24.84 -7.69 17.48
CA PRO A 171 -24.87 -7.84 16.02
C PRO A 171 -25.89 -8.87 15.56
N ASP A 172 -26.63 -8.53 14.50
CA ASP A 172 -27.58 -9.45 13.87
C ASP A 172 -26.81 -10.51 13.06
N LYS A 173 -27.00 -11.77 13.43
CA LYS A 173 -26.33 -12.92 12.81
C LYS A 173 -26.92 -13.29 11.45
N ASP A 174 -28.20 -13.00 11.25
CA ASP A 174 -28.93 -13.29 10.03
C ASP A 174 -28.97 -12.08 9.08
N GLY A 175 -28.69 -10.89 9.62
CA GLY A 175 -28.61 -9.62 8.91
C GLY A 175 -27.20 -9.23 8.45
N GLU A 176 -27.05 -7.95 8.08
CA GLU A 176 -25.76 -7.37 7.68
C GLU A 176 -25.06 -6.73 8.87
N THR A 177 -23.97 -7.32 9.35
CA THR A 177 -23.21 -6.78 10.48
C THR A 177 -22.14 -5.79 10.00
N LEU A 178 -22.05 -4.62 10.63
CA LEU A 178 -20.94 -3.68 10.40
C LEU A 178 -19.65 -4.24 11.02
N VAL A 179 -18.64 -4.45 10.17
CA VAL A 179 -17.37 -5.08 10.56
C VAL A 179 -16.18 -4.22 10.17
N ARG A 180 -15.22 -4.09 11.08
CA ARG A 180 -13.87 -3.59 10.79
C ARG A 180 -12.86 -4.70 10.98
N ILE A 181 -12.02 -4.94 9.96
CA ILE A 181 -10.80 -5.74 10.14
C ILE A 181 -9.64 -4.77 10.37
N HIS A 182 -9.07 -4.80 11.56
CA HIS A 182 -7.94 -3.97 11.96
C HIS A 182 -6.70 -4.83 12.14
N SER A 183 -5.64 -4.54 11.37
CA SER A 183 -4.33 -5.16 11.61
C SER A 183 -3.63 -4.37 12.70
N SER A 184 -3.16 -5.05 13.75
CA SER A 184 -2.47 -4.45 14.87
C SER A 184 -1.31 -3.56 14.42
N CYS A 185 -1.17 -2.40 15.04
CA CYS A 185 -0.02 -1.52 14.82
C CYS A 185 0.47 -1.01 16.16
N TYR A 186 1.49 -1.64 16.74
CA TYR A 186 2.06 -1.28 18.04
C TYR A 186 2.43 0.21 18.10
N THR A 187 3.15 0.69 17.08
CA THR A 187 3.59 2.10 17.01
C THR A 187 2.42 3.07 16.92
N GLY A 188 1.34 2.71 16.21
CA GLY A 188 0.19 3.58 16.04
C GLY A 188 -0.78 3.44 17.22
N ASP A 189 -1.37 2.26 17.35
CA ASP A 189 -2.46 1.96 18.27
C ASP A 189 -2.06 2.19 19.74
N LEU A 190 -0.84 1.79 20.14
CA LEU A 190 -0.38 1.90 21.53
C LEU A 190 0.42 3.19 21.78
N LEU A 191 1.39 3.51 20.93
CA LEU A 191 2.32 4.63 21.16
C LEU A 191 1.84 5.97 20.59
N ASP A 192 0.73 6.02 19.85
CA ASP A 192 0.24 7.25 19.21
C ASP A 192 1.19 7.83 18.16
N SER A 193 1.91 6.99 17.43
CA SER A 193 2.84 7.48 16.41
C SER A 193 2.09 8.23 15.31
N LEU A 194 2.50 9.48 15.11
CA LEU A 194 2.03 10.34 14.01
C LEU A 194 2.50 9.88 12.64
N SER A 195 3.44 8.92 12.57
CA SER A 195 3.97 8.36 11.31
C SER A 195 2.99 7.44 10.59
N CYS A 196 1.88 7.07 11.23
CA CYS A 196 0.82 6.27 10.63
C CYS A 196 -0.54 6.74 11.10
N ASP A 197 -1.60 6.25 10.46
CA ASP A 197 -2.99 6.63 10.74
C ASP A 197 -3.78 5.52 11.47
N CYS A 198 -3.10 4.45 11.89
CA CYS A 198 -3.73 3.24 12.44
C CYS A 198 -4.58 3.52 13.68
N ARG A 199 -4.09 4.33 14.63
CA ARG A 199 -4.83 4.66 15.83
C ARG A 199 -6.12 5.42 15.50
N SER A 200 -6.01 6.49 14.73
CA SER A 200 -7.17 7.28 14.31
C SER A 200 -8.19 6.38 13.61
N GLN A 201 -7.75 5.46 12.75
CA GLN A 201 -8.63 4.50 12.09
C GLN A 201 -9.31 3.56 13.11
N LEU A 202 -8.57 2.98 14.06
CA LEU A 202 -9.16 2.11 15.08
C LEU A 202 -10.24 2.83 15.89
N HIS A 203 -9.91 4.03 16.38
CA HIS A 203 -10.83 4.83 17.18
C HIS A 203 -12.05 5.29 16.38
N GLN A 204 -11.87 5.70 15.13
CA GLN A 204 -12.99 6.05 14.25
C GLN A 204 -13.88 4.84 13.96
N ALA A 205 -13.31 3.66 13.74
CA ALA A 205 -14.10 2.44 13.55
C ALA A 205 -14.91 2.07 14.80
N ILE A 206 -14.32 2.19 16.00
CA ILE A 206 -15.05 2.02 17.27
C ILE A 206 -16.22 3.00 17.34
N GLN A 207 -15.98 4.28 17.03
CA GLN A 207 -17.03 5.30 17.07
C GLN A 207 -18.15 5.02 16.07
N MET A 208 -17.81 4.74 14.80
CA MET A 208 -18.81 4.44 13.76
C MET A 208 -19.68 3.24 14.11
N ILE A 209 -19.08 2.18 14.69
CA ILE A 209 -19.81 0.99 15.12
C ILE A 209 -20.68 1.28 16.37
N ALA A 210 -20.19 2.12 17.28
CA ALA A 210 -20.97 2.56 18.42
C ALA A 210 -22.20 3.37 17.99
N ASP A 211 -22.01 4.29 17.04
CA ASP A 211 -23.07 5.14 16.50
C ASP A 211 -24.12 4.33 15.70
N SER A 212 -23.71 3.23 15.05
CA SER A 212 -24.64 2.29 14.42
C SER A 212 -25.36 1.36 15.41
N GLY A 213 -24.99 1.39 16.69
CA GLY A 213 -25.60 0.62 17.78
C GLY A 213 -25.07 -0.81 17.94
N SER A 214 -24.62 -1.46 16.86
CA SER A 214 -23.93 -2.75 16.95
C SER A 214 -22.95 -3.00 15.80
N GLY A 215 -21.97 -3.87 16.06
CA GLY A 215 -20.99 -4.33 15.08
C GLY A 215 -19.77 -4.99 15.70
N ILE A 216 -18.76 -5.28 14.88
CA ILE A 216 -17.59 -6.08 15.28
C ILE A 216 -16.30 -5.45 14.76
N ILE A 217 -15.29 -5.38 15.61
CA ILE A 217 -13.91 -5.10 15.20
C ILE A 217 -13.09 -6.36 15.40
N LEU A 218 -12.50 -6.86 14.32
CA LEU A 218 -11.52 -7.94 14.36
C LEU A 218 -10.13 -7.33 14.43
N TYR A 219 -9.50 -7.40 15.59
CA TYR A 219 -8.14 -6.96 15.83
C TYR A 219 -7.19 -8.14 15.59
N LEU A 220 -6.57 -8.17 14.41
CA LEU A 220 -5.65 -9.22 13.99
C LEU A 220 -4.23 -8.83 14.38
N MET A 221 -3.52 -9.74 15.06
CA MET A 221 -2.13 -9.52 15.49
C MET A 221 -1.16 -9.68 14.31
N GLN A 222 -1.15 -8.69 13.42
CA GLN A 222 -0.43 -8.65 12.16
C GLN A 222 0.25 -7.27 11.94
N ASP A 223 1.24 -6.94 12.77
CA ASP A 223 2.03 -5.71 12.61
C ASP A 223 2.95 -5.77 11.38
N GLY A 224 3.36 -4.60 10.90
CA GLY A 224 4.33 -4.46 9.82
C GLY A 224 3.85 -4.97 8.46
N ARG A 225 2.54 -5.11 8.24
CA ARG A 225 2.01 -5.86 7.08
C ARG A 225 2.40 -7.34 7.10
N GLY A 226 2.43 -7.94 8.29
CA GLY A 226 2.69 -9.37 8.47
C GLY A 226 4.15 -9.73 8.77
N ILE A 227 5.11 -8.82 8.56
CA ILE A 227 6.55 -9.07 8.78
C ILE A 227 6.96 -8.99 10.26
N GLY A 228 6.08 -8.54 11.14
CA GLY A 228 6.36 -8.33 12.56
C GLY A 228 6.95 -6.96 12.89
N LEU A 229 6.93 -6.62 14.18
CA LEU A 229 7.34 -5.29 14.65
C LEU A 229 8.83 -5.02 14.43
N THR A 230 9.70 -5.99 14.74
CA THR A 230 11.15 -5.84 14.59
C THR A 230 11.52 -5.55 13.13
N ASN A 231 10.96 -6.30 12.17
CA ASN A 231 11.26 -6.10 10.76
C ASN A 231 10.62 -4.82 10.20
N LYS A 232 9.47 -4.39 10.72
CA LYS A 232 8.92 -3.06 10.42
C LYS A 232 9.87 -1.93 10.82
N LEU A 233 10.47 -2.02 12.00
CA LEU A 233 11.46 -1.03 12.45
C LEU A 233 12.71 -1.04 11.56
N ARG A 234 13.16 -2.24 11.11
CA ARG A 234 14.23 -2.36 10.12
C ARG A 234 13.85 -1.71 8.79
N ALA A 235 12.65 -1.96 8.29
CA ALA A 235 12.15 -1.38 7.04
C ALA A 235 12.14 0.15 7.13
N TYR A 236 11.68 0.73 8.25
CA TYR A 236 11.74 2.18 8.45
C TYR A 236 13.17 2.73 8.49
N SER A 237 14.11 1.98 9.09
CA SER A 237 15.53 2.36 9.10
C SER A 237 16.12 2.38 7.69
N VAL A 238 15.82 1.36 6.88
CA VAL A 238 16.25 1.26 5.47
C VAL A 238 15.61 2.37 4.64
N GLN A 239 14.30 2.57 4.82
CA GLN A 239 13.52 3.61 4.14
C GLN A 239 14.14 5.00 4.35
N ARG A 240 14.44 5.35 5.61
CA ARG A 240 15.03 6.65 5.96
C ARG A 240 16.50 6.76 5.55
N GLY A 241 17.27 5.68 5.66
CA GLY A 241 18.70 5.69 5.33
C GLY A 241 18.98 5.78 3.83
N HIS A 242 18.05 5.31 3.00
CA HIS A 242 18.21 5.23 1.55
C HIS A 242 17.18 6.05 0.75
N ASN A 243 16.33 6.84 1.43
CA ASN A 243 15.22 7.60 0.83
C ASN A 243 14.32 6.75 -0.08
N LEU A 244 14.01 5.53 0.36
CA LEU A 244 13.17 4.60 -0.38
C LEU A 244 11.70 4.75 0.01
N ASP A 245 10.81 4.16 -0.78
CA ASP A 245 9.44 3.94 -0.34
C ASP A 245 9.33 2.69 0.56
N THR A 246 8.15 2.44 1.12
CA THR A 246 7.93 1.29 2.02
C THR A 246 7.96 -0.05 1.27
N VAL A 247 7.64 -0.08 -0.03
CA VAL A 247 7.62 -1.28 -0.86
C VAL A 247 9.05 -1.74 -1.12
N ASP A 248 9.89 -0.83 -1.59
CA ASP A 248 11.30 -1.07 -1.87
C ASP A 248 12.07 -1.44 -0.59
N ALA A 249 11.78 -0.77 0.52
CA ALA A 249 12.39 -1.13 1.81
C ALA A 249 12.05 -2.56 2.24
N ASN A 250 10.81 -3.02 2.02
CA ASN A 250 10.41 -4.40 2.32
C ASN A 250 11.10 -5.41 1.39
N ARG A 251 11.18 -5.12 0.09
CA ARG A 251 11.86 -5.97 -0.90
C ARG A 251 13.35 -6.11 -0.62
N ILE A 252 14.01 -5.01 -0.22
CA ILE A 252 15.42 -5.05 0.25
C ILE A 252 15.57 -5.93 1.50
N LEU A 253 14.55 -6.02 2.34
CA LEU A 253 14.52 -6.95 3.47
C LEU A 253 14.00 -8.35 3.09
N GLY A 254 13.74 -8.62 1.81
CA GLY A 254 13.32 -9.92 1.30
C GLY A 254 11.87 -10.28 1.64
N PHE A 255 11.05 -9.31 2.05
CA PHE A 255 9.62 -9.54 2.29
C PHE A 255 8.81 -9.16 1.06
N GLU A 256 7.60 -9.71 0.96
CA GLU A 256 6.59 -9.23 0.02
C GLU A 256 6.04 -7.86 0.44
N ASP A 257 5.36 -7.18 -0.50
CA ASP A 257 4.77 -5.86 -0.26
C ASP A 257 3.70 -5.88 0.85
N ASP A 258 3.06 -7.03 1.08
CA ASP A 258 2.11 -7.32 2.15
C ASP A 258 1.98 -8.83 2.43
N GLU A 259 2.44 -9.29 3.58
CA GLU A 259 2.46 -10.72 3.99
C GLU A 259 1.24 -11.11 4.83
N ARG A 260 0.27 -10.21 5.00
CA ARG A 260 -0.92 -10.49 5.81
C ARG A 260 -1.79 -11.56 5.16
N SER A 261 -2.59 -12.23 5.97
CA SER A 261 -3.70 -13.07 5.50
C SER A 261 -4.95 -12.68 6.26
N PHE A 262 -6.04 -12.46 5.54
CA PHE A 262 -7.35 -12.13 6.10
C PHE A 262 -8.28 -13.37 6.17
N ALA A 263 -7.80 -14.55 5.76
CA ALA A 263 -8.53 -15.80 5.90
C ALA A 263 -8.90 -16.08 7.37
N VAL A 264 -7.99 -15.80 8.31
CA VAL A 264 -8.28 -15.91 9.75
C VAL A 264 -9.45 -15.04 10.20
N ALA A 265 -9.64 -13.86 9.61
CA ALA A 265 -10.78 -13.00 9.92
C ALA A 265 -12.10 -13.64 9.45
N ALA A 266 -12.11 -14.25 8.26
CA ALA A 266 -13.27 -15.00 7.79
C ALA A 266 -13.60 -16.17 8.72
N LYS A 267 -12.59 -16.87 9.25
CA LYS A 267 -12.78 -17.95 10.23
C LYS A 267 -13.37 -17.44 11.55
N MET A 268 -12.88 -16.30 12.05
CA MET A 268 -13.45 -15.65 13.24
C MET A 268 -14.92 -15.25 13.02
N LEU A 269 -15.26 -14.65 11.88
CA LEU A 269 -16.65 -14.30 11.54
C LEU A 269 -17.56 -15.53 11.50
N LYS A 270 -17.10 -16.62 10.87
CA LYS A 270 -17.84 -17.90 10.85
C LYS A 270 -18.06 -18.47 12.26
N LYS A 271 -17.07 -18.38 13.17
CA LYS A 271 -17.24 -18.80 14.57
C LYS A 271 -18.26 -17.94 15.33
N LEU A 272 -18.40 -16.68 14.95
CA LEU A 272 -19.44 -15.77 15.45
C LEU A 272 -20.81 -16.00 14.79
N ASN A 273 -20.89 -16.90 13.79
CA ASN A 273 -22.04 -17.12 12.92
C ASN A 273 -22.42 -15.88 12.10
N ILE A 274 -21.43 -15.11 11.65
CA ILE A 274 -21.60 -13.94 10.80
C ILE A 274 -21.14 -14.30 9.39
N ASN A 275 -22.08 -14.28 8.44
CA ASN A 275 -21.80 -14.65 7.05
C ASN A 275 -22.01 -13.48 6.07
N LYS A 276 -22.67 -12.40 6.49
CA LYS A 276 -22.91 -11.19 5.69
C LYS A 276 -22.49 -9.94 6.46
N ILE A 277 -21.69 -9.08 5.82
CA ILE A 277 -21.10 -7.92 6.48
C ILE A 277 -21.14 -6.64 5.63
N GLN A 278 -21.18 -5.51 6.30
CA GLN A 278 -20.75 -4.22 5.76
C GLN A 278 -19.33 -3.96 6.25
N LEU A 279 -18.36 -3.83 5.35
CA LEU A 279 -16.94 -3.81 5.68
C LEU A 279 -16.39 -2.37 5.73
N LEU A 280 -15.89 -1.95 6.89
CA LEU A 280 -15.13 -0.70 7.06
C LEU A 280 -13.68 -0.89 6.58
N THR A 281 -13.38 -0.57 5.31
CA THR A 281 -12.04 -0.76 4.72
C THR A 281 -11.72 0.23 3.61
N ASN A 282 -10.43 0.55 3.46
CA ASN A 282 -9.86 1.21 2.28
C ASN A 282 -8.88 0.26 1.54
N ASN A 283 -8.93 -1.04 1.85
CA ASN A 283 -8.04 -2.05 1.29
C ASN A 283 -8.87 -3.13 0.59
N ASP A 284 -8.73 -3.21 -0.74
CA ASP A 284 -9.48 -4.15 -1.59
C ASP A 284 -9.07 -5.59 -1.41
N ARG A 285 -7.83 -5.83 -0.97
CA ARG A 285 -7.36 -7.17 -0.67
C ARG A 285 -8.16 -7.80 0.48
N LYS A 286 -8.60 -6.99 1.45
CA LYS A 286 -9.49 -7.48 2.53
C LYS A 286 -10.85 -7.90 1.98
N LEU A 287 -11.37 -7.17 0.98
CA LEU A 287 -12.64 -7.50 0.34
C LEU A 287 -12.51 -8.84 -0.40
N SER A 288 -11.55 -8.94 -1.32
CA SER A 288 -11.39 -10.14 -2.16
C SER A 288 -11.07 -11.39 -1.35
N GLU A 289 -10.21 -11.30 -0.32
CA GLU A 289 -9.89 -12.46 0.53
C GLU A 289 -11.08 -12.92 1.39
N LEU A 290 -11.92 -12.00 1.89
CA LEU A 290 -13.11 -12.37 2.64
C LEU A 290 -14.17 -13.04 1.75
N GLU A 291 -14.40 -12.50 0.55
CA GLU A 291 -15.36 -13.05 -0.42
C GLU A 291 -14.92 -14.43 -0.89
N SER A 292 -13.65 -14.61 -1.24
CA SER A 292 -13.08 -15.93 -1.59
C SER A 292 -13.16 -16.92 -0.44
N SER A 293 -13.15 -16.43 0.81
CA SER A 293 -13.36 -17.23 2.02
C SER A 293 -14.83 -17.48 2.35
N GLY A 294 -15.77 -17.04 1.52
CA GLY A 294 -17.21 -17.27 1.63
C GLY A 294 -17.94 -16.34 2.61
N ILE A 295 -17.40 -15.15 2.89
CA ILE A 295 -18.11 -14.09 3.61
C ILE A 295 -18.72 -13.14 2.59
N GLY A 296 -20.04 -12.95 2.63
CA GLY A 296 -20.74 -12.02 1.75
C GLY A 296 -20.52 -10.57 2.20
N VAL A 297 -19.79 -9.78 1.40
CA VAL A 297 -19.62 -8.35 1.68
C VAL A 297 -20.69 -7.57 0.91
N THR A 298 -21.69 -7.04 1.62
CA THR A 298 -22.83 -6.35 1.00
C THR A 298 -22.51 -4.89 0.66
N LYS A 299 -21.58 -4.29 1.42
CA LYS A 299 -21.18 -2.89 1.27
C LYS A 299 -19.75 -2.69 1.77
N CYS A 300 -18.96 -1.91 1.02
CA CYS A 300 -17.70 -1.35 1.53
C CYS A 300 -17.93 0.11 1.93
N LEU A 301 -17.49 0.45 3.13
CA LEU A 301 -17.57 1.77 3.70
C LEU A 301 -16.14 2.26 3.95
N PRO A 302 -15.74 3.43 3.40
CA PRO A 302 -14.41 3.95 3.61
C PRO A 302 -14.23 4.40 5.07
N LEU A 303 -13.00 4.30 5.57
CA LEU A 303 -12.61 4.76 6.89
C LEU A 303 -11.58 5.87 6.72
N ILE A 304 -12.00 7.11 6.83
CA ILE A 304 -11.20 8.28 6.46
C ILE A 304 -10.85 9.06 7.71
N VAL A 305 -9.56 9.20 7.97
CA VAL A 305 -9.03 9.97 9.09
C VAL A 305 -8.20 11.13 8.56
N GLU A 306 -8.12 12.20 9.34
CA GLU A 306 -7.32 13.37 8.98
C GLU A 306 -5.84 13.02 8.84
N ARG A 307 -5.23 13.57 7.79
CA ARG A 307 -3.79 13.48 7.59
C ARG A 307 -3.06 14.46 8.49
N ASN A 308 -1.79 14.20 8.73
CA ASN A 308 -0.92 15.11 9.44
C ASN A 308 0.44 15.21 8.71
N LYS A 309 1.16 16.30 9.00
CA LYS A 309 2.46 16.61 8.37
C LYS A 309 3.53 15.50 8.42
N TYR A 310 3.39 14.52 9.31
CA TYR A 310 4.33 13.40 9.44
C TYR A 310 3.90 12.13 8.71
N ASN A 311 2.63 12.02 8.30
CA ASN A 311 2.14 10.88 7.54
C ASN A 311 1.67 11.21 6.12
N ASP A 312 1.77 12.47 5.69
CA ASP A 312 1.38 12.87 4.33
C ASP A 312 2.07 12.04 3.25
N SER A 313 3.40 11.94 3.27
CA SER A 313 4.17 11.12 2.33
C SER A 313 3.89 9.62 2.44
N TYR A 314 3.64 9.12 3.66
CA TYR A 314 3.25 7.72 3.88
C TYR A 314 1.84 7.43 3.33
N MET A 315 0.92 8.39 3.42
CA MET A 315 -0.43 8.31 2.86
C MET A 315 -0.43 8.48 1.33
N GLU A 316 0.51 9.24 0.77
CA GLU A 316 0.77 9.33 -0.68
C GLU A 316 1.33 8.02 -1.23
N THR A 317 2.31 7.40 -0.56
CA THR A 317 2.84 6.08 -0.97
C THR A 317 1.76 4.98 -0.98
N LYS A 318 0.61 5.24 -0.34
CA LYS A 318 -0.55 4.34 -0.23
C LYS A 318 -1.67 4.70 -1.23
N PHE A 319 -1.37 5.40 -2.32
CA PHE A 319 -2.36 5.89 -3.29
C PHE A 319 -3.23 4.75 -3.81
N ASP A 320 -4.49 4.80 -3.39
CA ASP A 320 -5.59 4.06 -3.99
C ASP A 320 -5.89 4.71 -5.35
N SER A 321 -5.69 3.97 -6.44
CA SER A 321 -5.89 4.44 -7.82
C SER A 321 -7.31 4.95 -8.10
N ARG A 322 -8.24 4.69 -7.18
CA ARG A 322 -9.64 5.12 -7.25
C ARG A 322 -9.90 6.47 -6.61
N ILE A 323 -8.89 7.09 -6.01
CA ILE A 323 -8.92 8.48 -5.54
C ILE A 323 -8.19 9.33 -6.57
N LYS A 324 -8.93 10.06 -7.41
CA LYS A 324 -8.34 10.99 -8.37
C LYS A 324 -8.22 12.37 -7.74
N THR A 325 -7.03 12.95 -7.83
CA THR A 325 -6.79 14.35 -7.47
C THR A 325 -6.43 15.11 -8.73
N PHE A 326 -7.21 16.13 -9.07
CA PHE A 326 -6.93 17.06 -10.16
C PHE A 326 -6.28 18.33 -9.59
N VAL A 327 -5.50 19.04 -10.40
CA VAL A 327 -5.16 20.43 -10.10
C VAL A 327 -6.31 21.30 -10.57
N TYR A 328 -6.86 22.15 -9.71
CA TYR A 328 -7.91 23.06 -10.10
C TYR A 328 -7.35 24.13 -11.04
N SER A 329 -7.93 24.23 -12.23
CA SER A 329 -7.67 25.29 -13.18
C SER A 329 -9.00 25.85 -13.71
N PRO A 330 -9.15 27.19 -13.80
CA PRO A 330 -10.31 27.80 -14.43
C PRO A 330 -10.44 27.33 -15.88
N ASN A 331 -11.63 26.82 -16.24
CA ASN A 331 -11.99 26.33 -17.59
C ASN A 331 -11.41 24.98 -18.03
N GLU A 332 -10.77 24.23 -17.12
CA GLU A 332 -10.40 22.84 -17.41
C GLU A 332 -11.62 21.91 -17.35
N VAL A 333 -11.64 20.91 -18.25
CA VAL A 333 -12.65 19.85 -18.26
C VAL A 333 -12.09 18.63 -17.57
N PHE A 334 -12.63 18.28 -16.41
CA PHE A 334 -12.22 17.13 -15.62
C PHE A 334 -12.99 15.88 -16.06
N THR A 335 -12.32 14.97 -16.76
CA THR A 335 -12.91 13.68 -17.13
C THR A 335 -12.84 12.70 -15.97
N VAL A 336 -14.01 12.21 -15.54
CA VAL A 336 -14.15 11.31 -14.40
C VAL A 336 -14.99 10.10 -14.76
N VAL A 337 -14.45 8.92 -14.49
CA VAL A 337 -15.13 7.63 -14.71
C VAL A 337 -15.65 7.13 -13.37
N PHE A 338 -16.96 6.91 -13.24
CA PHE A 338 -17.60 6.37 -12.05
C PHE A 338 -18.15 4.98 -12.32
N SER A 339 -18.15 4.10 -11.32
CA SER A 339 -18.77 2.78 -11.45
C SER A 339 -20.28 2.85 -11.23
N GLN A 340 -21.04 2.20 -12.12
CA GLN A 340 -22.49 2.07 -12.01
C GLN A 340 -22.92 1.50 -10.65
N GLY A 341 -23.93 2.12 -10.04
CA GLY A 341 -24.55 1.63 -8.80
C GLY A 341 -23.71 1.79 -7.53
N TYR A 342 -22.64 2.58 -7.58
CA TYR A 342 -21.86 3.00 -6.41
C TYR A 342 -21.96 4.50 -6.17
N TYR A 343 -22.15 4.87 -4.91
CA TYR A 343 -22.00 6.26 -4.49
C TYR A 343 -20.52 6.63 -4.47
N SER A 344 -20.20 7.69 -5.17
CA SER A 344 -18.91 8.34 -5.22
C SER A 344 -19.09 9.80 -4.81
N TYR A 345 -18.00 10.54 -4.62
CA TYR A 345 -18.13 11.98 -4.40
C TYR A 345 -16.98 12.79 -4.96
N ILE A 346 -17.32 14.04 -5.27
CA ILE A 346 -16.38 15.09 -5.63
C ILE A 346 -16.25 16.00 -4.40
N GLU A 347 -15.04 16.21 -3.92
CA GLU A 347 -14.72 17.01 -2.74
C GLU A 347 -14.06 18.33 -3.16
N PHE A 348 -14.70 19.44 -2.82
CA PHE A 348 -14.22 20.80 -3.05
C PHE A 348 -13.40 21.30 -1.85
N ALA A 349 -12.80 22.49 -1.97
CA ALA A 349 -11.99 23.08 -0.91
C ALA A 349 -12.76 23.18 0.41
N GLU A 350 -12.04 23.23 1.53
CA GLU A 350 -12.67 23.44 2.83
C GLU A 350 -13.47 24.76 2.85
N GLY A 351 -14.70 24.69 3.37
CA GLY A 351 -15.67 25.79 3.38
C GLY A 351 -16.29 26.14 2.01
N GLU A 352 -15.90 25.47 0.92
CA GLU A 352 -16.43 25.70 -0.42
C GLU A 352 -17.68 24.84 -0.67
N LYS A 353 -18.86 25.47 -0.73
CA LYS A 353 -20.14 24.80 -0.90
C LYS A 353 -20.65 24.93 -2.33
N VAL A 354 -21.38 23.93 -2.80
CA VAL A 354 -22.02 23.96 -4.11
C VAL A 354 -23.17 24.98 -4.11
N LYS A 355 -23.15 25.91 -5.07
CA LYS A 355 -24.20 26.91 -5.26
C LYS A 355 -25.17 26.51 -6.36
N ASN A 356 -24.64 26.16 -7.54
CA ASN A 356 -25.42 25.77 -8.71
C ASN A 356 -24.81 24.52 -9.35
N ILE A 357 -25.68 23.67 -9.89
CA ILE A 357 -25.32 22.48 -10.65
C ILE A 357 -26.11 22.49 -11.96
N ALA A 358 -25.44 22.29 -13.08
CA ALA A 358 -26.07 22.05 -14.38
C ALA A 358 -25.53 20.74 -14.94
N VAL A 359 -26.40 19.79 -15.26
CA VAL A 359 -26.03 18.46 -15.76
C VAL A 359 -26.81 18.21 -17.03
N GLY A 360 -26.16 17.69 -18.07
CA GLY A 360 -26.80 17.42 -19.36
C GLY A 360 -27.86 16.33 -19.28
N ASP A 361 -27.54 15.22 -18.62
CA ASP A 361 -28.41 14.06 -18.45
C ASP A 361 -28.71 13.81 -16.95
N ALA A 362 -29.70 14.53 -16.44
CA ALA A 362 -30.10 14.42 -15.03
C ALA A 362 -30.91 13.14 -14.72
N SER A 363 -31.36 12.39 -15.75
CA SER A 363 -32.12 11.15 -15.57
C SER A 363 -31.23 9.97 -15.14
N SER A 364 -30.01 9.92 -15.67
CA SER A 364 -29.12 8.76 -15.51
C SER A 364 -28.13 8.89 -14.35
N TRP A 365 -28.11 10.05 -13.69
CA TRP A 365 -27.15 10.42 -12.64
C TRP A 365 -27.86 11.01 -11.42
N LYS A 366 -27.68 10.40 -10.24
CA LYS A 366 -28.10 11.00 -8.98
C LYS A 366 -26.99 11.82 -8.39
N ILE A 367 -27.25 13.11 -8.28
CA ILE A 367 -26.28 14.11 -7.85
C ILE A 367 -26.89 14.91 -6.70
N ASN A 368 -26.24 14.85 -5.54
CA ASN A 368 -26.70 15.51 -4.32
C ASN A 368 -25.53 16.27 -3.65
N PRO A 369 -25.59 17.60 -3.53
CA PRO A 369 -24.61 18.34 -2.74
C PRO A 369 -24.78 18.05 -1.25
N TYR A 370 -23.66 17.91 -0.55
CA TYR A 370 -23.59 17.75 0.90
C TYR A 370 -22.34 18.46 1.41
N ASP A 371 -22.53 19.61 2.05
CA ASP A 371 -21.46 20.49 2.55
C ASP A 371 -20.44 20.89 1.44
N ASN A 372 -19.15 20.57 1.60
CA ASN A 372 -18.13 20.78 0.58
C ASN A 372 -18.01 19.62 -0.43
N LYS A 373 -18.98 18.70 -0.44
CA LYS A 373 -18.97 17.51 -1.30
C LYS A 373 -20.16 17.47 -2.23
N LEU A 374 -19.99 16.77 -3.33
CA LEU A 374 -21.06 16.40 -4.25
C LEU A 374 -21.11 14.88 -4.35
N LEU A 375 -22.14 14.28 -3.75
CA LEU A 375 -22.42 12.86 -3.90
C LEU A 375 -22.91 12.60 -5.32
N ILE A 376 -22.34 11.61 -5.98
CA ILE A 376 -22.67 11.23 -7.35
C ILE A 376 -22.81 9.72 -7.48
N MET A 377 -23.84 9.27 -8.18
CA MET A 377 -24.04 7.86 -8.49
C MET A 377 -24.73 7.71 -9.85
N PRO A 378 -24.07 7.06 -10.82
CA PRO A 378 -24.72 6.68 -12.07
C PRO A 378 -25.58 5.42 -11.88
N PHE A 379 -26.74 5.38 -12.51
CA PHE A 379 -27.64 4.23 -12.47
C PHE A 379 -27.79 3.52 -13.81
N GLU A 380 -27.70 4.22 -14.93
CA GLU A 380 -27.75 3.60 -16.26
C GLU A 380 -26.39 3.06 -16.71
N VAL A 381 -26.48 2.04 -17.57
CA VAL A 381 -25.33 1.36 -18.18
C VAL A 381 -24.74 2.29 -19.24
N SER A 382 -23.44 2.63 -19.12
CA SER A 382 -22.68 3.36 -20.14
C SER A 382 -23.23 4.74 -20.53
N SER A 383 -23.63 5.55 -19.54
CA SER A 383 -23.98 6.96 -19.76
C SER A 383 -22.73 7.86 -19.74
N ARG A 384 -22.67 8.88 -20.60
CA ARG A 384 -21.66 9.94 -20.55
C ARG A 384 -22.37 11.29 -20.56
N THR A 385 -22.03 12.19 -19.65
CA THR A 385 -22.67 13.50 -19.57
C THR A 385 -21.70 14.58 -19.12
N ASN A 386 -21.99 15.82 -19.47
CA ASN A 386 -21.28 16.97 -18.94
C ASN A 386 -21.98 17.50 -17.68
N MET A 387 -21.18 17.99 -16.74
CA MET A 387 -21.68 18.64 -15.54
C MET A 387 -20.87 19.90 -15.24
N ILE A 388 -21.56 21.00 -14.97
CA ILE A 388 -20.96 22.27 -14.59
C ILE A 388 -21.40 22.61 -13.17
N ILE A 389 -20.45 22.97 -12.33
CA ILE A 389 -20.69 23.35 -10.94
C ILE A 389 -20.11 24.72 -10.68
N THR A 390 -20.90 25.56 -10.00
CA THR A 390 -20.43 26.83 -9.44
C THR A 390 -20.55 26.78 -7.92
N THR A 391 -19.53 27.25 -7.21
CA THR A 391 -19.45 27.17 -5.74
C THR A 391 -19.52 28.53 -5.05
N THR A 392 -19.56 28.52 -3.71
CA THR A 392 -19.54 29.73 -2.88
C THR A 392 -18.25 30.54 -3.01
N LYS A 393 -17.12 29.90 -3.37
CA LYS A 393 -15.83 30.57 -3.65
C LYS A 393 -15.74 31.13 -5.08
N LYS A 394 -16.86 31.22 -5.81
CA LYS A 394 -16.95 31.69 -7.22
C LYS A 394 -16.12 30.87 -8.21
N ARG A 395 -15.73 29.65 -7.85
CA ARG A 395 -15.05 28.71 -8.73
C ARG A 395 -16.05 27.98 -9.62
N ASN A 396 -15.66 27.78 -10.86
CA ASN A 396 -16.39 26.97 -11.83
C ASN A 396 -15.62 25.68 -12.10
N TYR A 397 -16.33 24.56 -12.08
CA TYR A 397 -15.81 23.24 -12.41
C TYR A 397 -16.60 22.68 -13.59
N ILE A 398 -15.90 22.19 -14.60
CA ILE A 398 -16.51 21.56 -15.77
C ILE A 398 -16.09 20.09 -15.77
N PHE A 399 -17.05 19.19 -15.80
CA PHE A 399 -16.83 17.76 -15.75
C PHE A 399 -17.33 17.10 -17.01
N ASP A 400 -16.59 16.07 -17.41
CA ASP A 400 -17.00 15.06 -18.38
C ASP A 400 -17.12 13.72 -17.63
N LEU A 401 -18.35 13.32 -17.34
CA LEU A 401 -18.68 12.20 -16.48
C LEU A 401 -18.98 10.96 -17.31
N ILE A 402 -18.36 9.83 -16.97
CA ILE A 402 -18.52 8.56 -17.67
C ILE A 402 -18.98 7.51 -16.64
N SER A 403 -20.10 6.83 -16.93
CA SER A 403 -20.57 5.67 -16.16
C SER A 403 -19.97 4.41 -16.77
N ARG A 404 -19.24 3.64 -15.96
CA ARG A 404 -18.74 2.32 -16.35
C ARG A 404 -19.71 1.23 -15.87
N PRO A 405 -20.11 0.28 -16.72
CA PRO A 405 -20.89 -0.88 -16.31
C PRO A 405 -20.19 -1.67 -15.20
N ASN A 406 -20.98 -2.17 -14.24
CA ASN A 406 -20.49 -3.11 -13.22
C ASN A 406 -21.03 -4.52 -13.49
N TYR A 407 -20.24 -5.33 -14.18
CA TYR A 407 -20.61 -6.70 -14.57
C TYR A 407 -20.73 -7.67 -13.37
N ASP A 408 -20.13 -7.36 -12.21
CA ASP A 408 -20.21 -8.20 -11.00
C ASP A 408 -21.57 -8.07 -10.28
N LYS A 409 -22.29 -6.96 -10.48
CA LYS A 409 -23.56 -6.66 -9.79
C LYS A 409 -24.80 -6.86 -10.66
N TYR A 410 -24.64 -6.86 -11.99
CA TYR A 410 -25.72 -7.06 -12.96
C TYR A 410 -25.28 -8.01 -14.09
N PRO A 411 -25.22 -9.33 -13.84
CA PRO A 411 -24.73 -10.31 -14.82
C PRO A 411 -25.65 -10.48 -16.04
N ASP A 412 -26.87 -9.93 -16.02
CA ASP A 412 -27.95 -10.20 -16.98
C ASP A 412 -28.43 -8.95 -17.75
N THR A 413 -27.63 -7.89 -17.86
CA THR A 413 -27.95 -6.82 -18.81
C THR A 413 -27.53 -7.27 -20.21
N ASP A 414 -28.50 -7.70 -21.01
CA ASP A 414 -28.39 -7.97 -22.45
C ASP A 414 -27.43 -6.95 -23.10
N ALA A 415 -26.22 -7.38 -23.43
CA ALA A 415 -25.16 -6.57 -24.06
C ALA A 415 -25.52 -6.09 -25.48
N LYS A 416 -26.82 -6.13 -25.86
CA LYS A 416 -27.34 -5.86 -27.20
C LYS A 416 -28.15 -4.56 -27.31
N LYS A 417 -28.17 -3.71 -26.29
CA LYS A 417 -28.82 -2.36 -26.36
C LYS A 417 -28.02 -1.28 -25.65
N VAL A 418 -26.76 -1.10 -26.02
CA VAL A 418 -25.99 0.08 -25.59
C VAL A 418 -25.34 0.67 -26.83
N ASP A 419 -25.64 1.93 -27.14
CA ASP A 419 -25.11 2.61 -28.33
C ASP A 419 -23.58 2.74 -28.27
N HIS A 420 -22.98 2.81 -27.07
CA HIS A 420 -21.54 2.97 -26.85
C HIS A 420 -21.08 2.15 -25.61
N ASP A 421 -20.01 1.39 -25.75
CA ASP A 421 -19.43 0.61 -24.64
C ASP A 421 -18.21 1.34 -24.04
N TYR A 422 -18.35 1.81 -22.79
CA TYR A 422 -17.25 2.42 -22.02
C TYR A 422 -16.54 1.43 -21.09
N SER A 423 -16.75 0.12 -21.26
CA SER A 423 -16.08 -0.94 -20.49
C SER A 423 -14.54 -0.91 -20.59
N ALA A 424 -14.00 -0.33 -21.66
CA ALA A 424 -12.56 -0.20 -21.89
C ALA A 424 -11.87 0.85 -20.98
N GLU A 425 -12.63 1.74 -20.33
CA GLU A 425 -12.10 2.75 -19.41
C GLU A 425 -11.70 2.11 -18.06
N LYS A 426 -10.39 2.01 -17.81
CA LYS A 426 -9.85 1.25 -16.66
C LYS A 426 -9.89 2.02 -15.33
N ASP A 427 -9.82 3.34 -15.37
CA ASP A 427 -9.54 4.17 -14.18
C ASP A 427 -10.81 4.72 -13.50
N ILE A 428 -11.57 3.84 -12.84
CA ILE A 428 -12.71 4.26 -11.99
C ILE A 428 -12.23 5.16 -10.86
N SER A 429 -12.98 6.21 -10.59
CA SER A 429 -12.84 7.09 -9.43
C SER A 429 -14.02 6.87 -8.48
N TYR A 430 -13.75 6.68 -7.19
CA TYR A 430 -14.76 6.75 -6.11
C TYR A 430 -14.71 8.08 -5.37
N VAL A 431 -13.53 8.71 -5.38
CA VAL A 431 -13.31 10.04 -4.79
C VAL A 431 -12.59 10.90 -5.82
N VAL A 432 -13.11 12.09 -6.06
CA VAL A 432 -12.44 13.13 -6.84
C VAL A 432 -12.14 14.30 -5.94
N ARG A 433 -10.89 14.76 -5.96
CA ARG A 433 -10.38 15.90 -5.19
C ARG A 433 -9.72 16.90 -6.10
N PHE A 434 -9.53 18.08 -5.55
CA PHE A 434 -8.80 19.15 -6.21
C PHE A 434 -7.69 19.67 -5.31
N TYR A 435 -6.50 19.77 -5.89
CA TYR A 435 -5.44 20.62 -5.38
C TYR A 435 -5.67 22.04 -5.92
N TYR A 436 -5.68 23.03 -5.03
CA TYR A 436 -5.86 24.42 -5.41
C TYR A 436 -4.51 25.12 -5.30
N PRO A 437 -3.86 25.46 -6.44
CA PRO A 437 -2.65 26.26 -6.39
C PRO A 437 -2.97 27.61 -5.71
N GLN A 438 -2.13 28.04 -4.76
CA GLN A 438 -2.37 29.26 -3.98
C GLN A 438 -2.35 30.49 -4.91
N GLU A 439 -3.33 31.38 -4.74
CA GLU A 439 -3.33 32.72 -5.37
C GLU A 439 -2.52 33.68 -4.48
N GLU A 440 -1.61 34.48 -5.08
CA GLU A 440 -1.02 35.64 -4.40
C GLU A 440 -2.15 36.61 -3.99
N GLY A 441 -2.45 36.73 -2.68
CA GLY A 441 -3.35 37.78 -2.21
C GLY A 441 -4.11 37.58 -0.89
N GLU A 442 -4.19 36.38 -0.31
CA GLU A 442 -4.85 36.17 0.99
C GLU A 442 -3.83 36.12 2.15
N PHE A 443 -3.24 37.28 2.46
CA PHE A 443 -2.70 37.57 3.80
C PHE A 443 -3.35 38.86 4.30
N ASP A 444 -4.40 38.73 5.09
CA ASP A 444 -4.86 39.82 5.97
C ASP A 444 -4.26 39.54 7.36
N VAL A 445 -2.95 39.78 7.46
CA VAL A 445 -2.24 39.84 8.74
C VAL A 445 -1.46 41.15 8.73
N ASP A 446 -1.90 42.07 9.59
CA ASP A 446 -1.28 43.37 9.80
C ASP A 446 0.17 43.15 10.27
N LEU A 447 1.14 43.52 9.41
CA LEU A 447 2.57 43.25 9.58
C LEU A 447 3.24 44.14 10.64
N ASP A 448 2.48 44.99 11.32
CA ASP A 448 3.00 45.92 12.33
C ASP A 448 2.94 45.37 13.79
N GLU A 449 2.35 44.21 14.04
CA GLU A 449 2.13 43.71 15.42
C GLU A 449 2.91 42.46 15.87
N VAL A 450 3.91 41.97 15.12
CA VAL A 450 4.76 40.89 15.65
C VAL A 450 6.25 41.19 15.48
N SER A 451 6.85 41.54 16.61
CA SER A 451 8.28 41.73 16.83
C SER A 451 9.14 40.50 16.46
N LEU A 452 10.18 40.74 15.66
CA LEU A 452 11.39 39.90 15.53
C LEU A 452 12.45 40.35 16.57
N PRO A 453 13.53 39.60 16.94
CA PRO A 453 13.95 38.23 16.59
C PRO A 453 14.37 37.37 17.84
N THR A 454 14.81 36.10 17.74
CA THR A 454 16.25 35.73 17.66
C THR A 454 16.46 34.28 17.18
N GLN A 455 16.95 34.17 15.93
CA GLN A 455 17.80 33.13 15.31
C GLN A 455 17.38 31.63 15.32
N MET A 456 17.01 31.14 14.14
CA MET A 456 17.76 30.07 13.47
C MET A 456 18.09 30.50 12.03
N GLN A 457 19.34 30.26 11.64
CA GLN A 457 19.96 30.69 10.39
C GLN A 457 19.36 29.96 9.18
N TYR A 458 18.96 30.71 8.16
CA TYR A 458 18.92 30.20 6.78
C TYR A 458 20.25 30.55 6.12
N THR A 459 21.09 29.56 5.89
CA THR A 459 22.17 29.66 4.90
C THR A 459 21.54 29.69 3.52
N THR A 460 21.80 30.80 2.82
CA THR A 460 21.53 30.96 1.39
C THR A 460 22.64 30.25 0.62
N ASP A 461 22.34 29.12 0.00
CA ASP A 461 23.14 28.63 -1.12
C ASP A 461 22.45 29.04 -2.42
N LYS A 462 23.10 29.95 -3.15
CA LYS A 462 22.74 30.29 -4.54
C LYS A 462 22.93 29.03 -5.42
N PRO A 463 21.95 28.61 -6.24
CA PRO A 463 22.20 27.57 -7.22
C PRO A 463 22.93 28.17 -8.43
N GLU A 464 24.23 27.88 -8.56
CA GLU A 464 24.92 27.91 -9.85
C GLU A 464 25.19 26.48 -10.29
N LYS A 465 24.52 26.04 -11.36
CA LYS A 465 25.05 25.15 -12.40
C LYS A 465 24.12 25.17 -13.62
N ILE A 466 24.67 25.54 -14.77
CA ILE A 466 24.09 25.26 -16.09
C ILE A 466 24.61 23.86 -16.43
N ILE A 467 23.75 22.94 -16.90
CA ILE A 467 24.19 21.63 -17.42
C ILE A 467 25.30 21.90 -18.45
N GLN A 468 26.47 21.31 -18.31
CA GLN A 468 27.57 21.46 -19.29
C GLN A 468 27.60 20.25 -20.22
N GLU A 469 28.09 20.44 -21.45
CA GLU A 469 28.15 19.45 -22.55
C GLU A 469 28.82 18.10 -22.18
N ASN A 470 29.52 18.03 -21.04
CA ASN A 470 30.26 16.85 -20.55
C ASN A 470 29.96 16.47 -19.08
N ASP A 471 28.85 16.92 -18.48
CA ASP A 471 28.49 16.54 -17.11
C ASP A 471 27.89 15.11 -17.07
N THR A 472 28.69 14.13 -16.61
CA THR A 472 28.31 12.71 -16.58
C THR A 472 27.48 12.32 -15.35
N LYS A 473 27.04 13.29 -14.54
CA LYS A 473 26.27 13.03 -13.31
C LYS A 473 24.76 12.89 -13.57
N TYR A 474 24.30 13.30 -14.76
CA TYR A 474 22.91 13.23 -15.21
C TYR A 474 22.87 12.69 -16.63
N ASN A 475 21.91 11.82 -16.95
CA ASN A 475 21.86 11.09 -18.23
C ASN A 475 21.43 11.96 -19.43
N TYR A 476 21.56 13.29 -19.38
CA TYR A 476 21.04 14.20 -20.39
C TYR A 476 22.12 15.12 -20.95
N THR A 477 22.11 15.35 -22.26
CA THR A 477 22.94 16.35 -22.95
C THR A 477 22.11 17.20 -23.88
N TYR A 478 22.46 18.47 -24.07
CA TYR A 478 21.73 19.37 -24.95
C TYR A 478 22.57 19.80 -26.16
N ILE A 479 21.90 20.13 -27.26
CA ILE A 479 22.46 20.72 -28.48
C ILE A 479 21.77 22.08 -28.65
N ASP A 480 22.56 23.15 -28.66
CA ASP A 480 22.09 24.53 -28.83
C ASP A 480 22.48 25.03 -30.24
N GLU A 481 21.49 25.21 -31.11
CA GLU A 481 21.69 25.80 -32.44
C GLU A 481 21.42 27.31 -32.47
N GLY A 482 21.09 27.94 -31.32
CA GLY A 482 20.53 29.30 -31.30
C GLY A 482 20.47 30.01 -29.94
N GLY A 483 21.52 29.97 -29.12
CA GLY A 483 21.99 31.07 -28.27
C GLY A 483 21.12 31.58 -27.11
N ASN A 484 20.01 30.93 -26.75
CA ASN A 484 19.17 31.38 -25.62
C ASN A 484 19.34 30.49 -24.37
N ALA A 485 20.35 30.81 -23.55
CA ALA A 485 20.64 30.07 -22.30
C ALA A 485 19.53 30.16 -21.23
N ASP A 486 18.53 31.05 -21.39
CA ASP A 486 17.40 31.16 -20.44
C ASP A 486 16.43 29.98 -20.53
N ILE A 487 16.40 29.26 -21.66
CA ILE A 487 15.48 28.14 -21.91
C ILE A 487 16.14 26.77 -21.75
N VAL A 488 17.41 26.75 -21.35
CA VAL A 488 18.11 25.53 -20.93
C VAL A 488 17.78 25.29 -19.44
N PRO A 489 17.30 24.10 -19.06
CA PRO A 489 17.05 23.80 -17.66
C PRO A 489 18.38 23.79 -16.87
N ILE A 490 18.35 24.36 -15.68
CA ILE A 490 19.46 24.34 -14.72
C ILE A 490 19.54 22.99 -14.00
N GLU A 491 18.42 22.27 -13.87
CA GLU A 491 18.39 20.90 -13.38
C GLU A 491 17.45 20.06 -14.26
N LEU A 492 17.87 18.84 -14.59
CA LEU A 492 17.12 17.91 -15.42
C LEU A 492 17.40 16.47 -14.99
N PHE A 493 16.36 15.73 -14.64
CA PHE A 493 16.45 14.31 -14.29
C PHE A 493 15.11 13.60 -14.53
N ASP A 494 15.09 12.27 -14.41
CA ASP A 494 13.89 11.44 -14.46
C ASP A 494 13.87 10.40 -13.34
N ASP A 495 12.68 9.86 -13.07
CA ASP A 495 12.43 8.80 -12.08
C ASP A 495 12.03 7.46 -12.74
N GLY A 496 12.24 7.31 -14.05
CA GLY A 496 11.79 6.17 -14.84
C GLY A 496 10.33 6.25 -15.34
N TYR A 497 9.54 7.23 -14.87
CA TYR A 497 8.14 7.44 -15.29
C TYR A 497 7.83 8.87 -15.73
N LEU A 498 8.49 9.86 -15.13
CA LEU A 498 8.32 11.30 -15.35
C LEU A 498 9.69 11.96 -15.56
N THR A 499 9.72 13.06 -16.32
CA THR A 499 10.92 13.88 -16.49
C THR A 499 10.72 15.24 -15.81
N TYR A 500 11.69 15.67 -15.01
CA TYR A 500 11.67 16.87 -14.18
C TYR A 500 12.67 17.90 -14.70
N LEU A 501 12.22 19.11 -14.97
CA LEU A 501 13.03 20.21 -15.51
C LEU A 501 12.91 21.45 -14.61
N LYS A 502 14.03 22.01 -14.16
CA LYS A 502 14.07 23.29 -13.43
C LYS A 502 14.66 24.36 -14.32
N PHE A 503 14.02 25.51 -14.45
CA PHE A 503 14.52 26.64 -15.25
C PHE A 503 15.05 27.76 -14.36
N ARG A 504 15.98 28.55 -14.88
CA ARG A 504 16.56 29.70 -14.15
C ARG A 504 15.50 30.77 -13.82
N ASN A 505 14.47 30.89 -14.65
CA ASN A 505 13.40 31.85 -14.49
C ASN A 505 12.04 31.18 -14.71
N ASN A 506 11.25 31.04 -13.64
CA ASN A 506 9.91 30.42 -13.69
C ASN A 506 8.91 31.20 -14.59
N ASN A 507 9.23 32.44 -14.98
CA ASN A 507 8.42 33.23 -15.91
C ASN A 507 8.79 33.03 -17.40
N LYS A 508 9.85 32.27 -17.71
CA LYS A 508 10.32 32.00 -19.08
C LYS A 508 10.41 30.50 -19.36
N ILE A 509 9.30 29.78 -19.16
CA ILE A 509 9.24 28.33 -19.39
C ILE A 509 9.01 28.06 -20.88
N PRO A 510 9.92 27.34 -21.58
CA PRO A 510 9.76 27.02 -22.99
C PRO A 510 8.58 26.08 -23.25
N GLN A 511 8.10 26.04 -24.48
CA GLN A 511 7.26 24.95 -24.96
C GLN A 511 8.14 23.72 -25.13
N ILE A 512 7.75 22.60 -24.51
CA ILE A 512 8.50 21.35 -24.52
C ILE A 512 7.79 20.38 -25.47
N PHE A 513 8.51 19.81 -26.41
CA PHE A 513 8.04 18.81 -27.37
C PHE A 513 8.83 17.52 -27.13
N VAL A 514 8.18 16.38 -27.34
CA VAL A 514 8.77 15.04 -27.21
C VAL A 514 8.88 14.48 -28.61
N GLU A 515 10.09 14.10 -29.00
CA GLU A 515 10.39 13.65 -30.37
C GLU A 515 9.93 14.68 -31.43
N GLU A 516 10.04 14.43 -32.74
CA GLU A 516 9.62 15.39 -33.79
C GLU A 516 8.07 15.53 -33.88
N GLU A 517 7.37 15.59 -32.74
CA GLU A 517 5.93 15.83 -32.70
C GLU A 517 5.62 17.33 -32.85
N ASP A 518 4.64 17.65 -33.69
CA ASP A 518 4.17 19.03 -33.95
C ASP A 518 3.43 19.68 -32.77
N LYS A 519 3.21 18.95 -31.65
CA LYS A 519 2.41 19.43 -30.51
C LYS A 519 3.22 19.46 -29.21
N PRO A 520 3.12 20.54 -28.42
CA PRO A 520 3.82 20.61 -27.15
C PRO A 520 3.22 19.62 -26.14
N CYS A 521 4.09 19.02 -25.35
CA CYS A 521 3.73 18.06 -24.32
C CYS A 521 2.96 18.73 -23.19
N LYS A 522 2.03 17.97 -22.61
CA LYS A 522 1.39 18.35 -21.36
C LYS A 522 2.45 18.38 -20.27
N ARG A 523 2.49 19.48 -19.53
CA ARG A 523 3.41 19.71 -18.42
C ARG A 523 2.64 20.03 -17.15
N LEU A 524 3.18 19.61 -16.03
CA LEU A 524 2.75 19.95 -14.69
C LEU A 524 3.80 20.91 -14.10
N LEU A 525 3.36 21.90 -13.34
CA LEU A 525 4.26 22.74 -12.54
C LEU A 525 4.11 22.31 -11.10
N PHE A 526 5.22 21.94 -10.46
CA PHE A 526 5.26 21.51 -9.07
C PHE A 526 6.54 22.05 -8.43
N ASP A 527 6.41 22.85 -7.37
CA ASP A 527 7.48 23.70 -6.84
C ASP A 527 8.16 24.54 -7.94
N ASP A 528 9.49 24.47 -8.06
CA ASP A 528 10.28 25.11 -9.13
C ASP A 528 10.45 24.22 -10.38
N TYR A 529 9.79 23.06 -10.41
CA TYR A 529 9.97 22.07 -11.48
C TYR A 529 8.80 22.07 -12.47
N VAL A 530 9.16 21.99 -13.74
CA VAL A 530 8.31 21.64 -14.86
C VAL A 530 8.43 20.12 -15.06
N ILE A 531 7.33 19.41 -14.90
CA ILE A 531 7.27 17.95 -14.98
C ILE A 531 6.52 17.55 -16.25
N ILE A 532 7.11 16.68 -17.05
CA ILE A 532 6.46 16.10 -18.22
C ILE A 532 6.26 14.60 -18.03
N LYS A 533 5.19 14.07 -18.62
CA LYS A 533 4.84 12.66 -18.51
C LYS A 533 5.71 11.80 -19.42
N GLY A 534 6.33 10.75 -18.90
CA GLY A 534 7.22 9.83 -19.61
C GLY A 534 8.69 10.21 -19.53
N VAL A 535 9.55 9.24 -19.79
CA VAL A 535 11.00 9.42 -19.97
C VAL A 535 11.30 9.26 -21.45
N HIS A 536 11.83 10.32 -22.07
CA HIS A 536 11.91 10.44 -23.52
C HIS A 536 13.36 10.57 -23.97
N LYS A 537 13.67 9.98 -25.13
CA LYS A 537 15.01 10.01 -25.69
C LYS A 537 15.41 11.40 -26.17
N LYS A 538 14.45 12.15 -26.73
CA LYS A 538 14.65 13.50 -27.25
C LYS A 538 13.54 14.44 -26.79
N LEU A 539 13.93 15.63 -26.34
CA LEU A 539 13.06 16.74 -26.00
C LEU A 539 13.49 17.97 -26.79
N PHE A 540 12.54 18.68 -27.40
CA PHE A 540 12.80 19.98 -28.03
C PHE A 540 12.15 21.08 -27.20
N MET A 541 12.89 22.15 -26.93
CA MET A 541 12.42 23.30 -26.18
C MET A 541 12.43 24.53 -27.07
N ARG A 542 11.26 25.13 -27.26
CA ARG A 542 11.10 26.32 -28.10
C ARG A 542 10.55 27.49 -27.28
N TYR A 543 11.18 28.64 -27.39
CA TYR A 543 10.68 29.88 -26.78
C TYR A 543 11.15 31.08 -27.61
N GLU A 544 10.19 31.86 -28.11
CA GLU A 544 10.42 32.93 -29.09
C GLU A 544 11.24 32.43 -30.29
N ASP A 545 12.41 33.02 -30.57
CA ASP A 545 13.29 32.67 -31.68
C ASP A 545 14.37 31.62 -31.30
N GLY A 546 14.32 31.05 -30.08
CA GLY A 546 15.30 30.09 -29.57
C GLY A 546 14.77 28.66 -29.55
N GLU A 547 15.60 27.70 -29.99
CA GLU A 547 15.33 26.26 -29.94
C GLU A 547 16.52 25.52 -29.31
N VAL A 548 16.22 24.61 -28.38
CA VAL A 548 17.21 23.75 -27.70
C VAL A 548 16.74 22.30 -27.80
N GLU A 549 17.60 21.42 -28.33
CA GLU A 549 17.38 19.98 -28.28
C GLU A 549 18.05 19.39 -27.03
N ILE A 550 17.35 18.54 -26.30
CA ILE A 550 17.87 17.75 -25.18
C ILE A 550 17.74 16.27 -25.50
N ILE A 551 18.85 15.54 -25.32
CA ILE A 551 19.00 14.13 -25.60
C ILE A 551 19.27 13.39 -24.28
N ASN A 552 18.40 12.45 -23.93
CA ASN A 552 18.65 11.48 -22.87
C ASN A 552 19.56 10.37 -23.41
N ARG A 553 20.77 10.24 -22.86
CA ARG A 553 21.78 9.24 -23.21
C ARG A 553 21.55 7.87 -22.58
N SER A 554 20.62 7.75 -21.62
CA SER A 554 20.28 6.47 -21.00
C SER A 554 19.23 5.65 -21.77
N LEU A 555 18.61 6.24 -22.80
CA LEU A 555 17.67 5.63 -23.73
C LEU A 555 18.27 5.57 -25.15
#